data_AF-C4RGE4-F1
#
_entry.id   AF-C4RGE4-F1
#
_cell.length_a   1.000
_cell.length_b   1.000
_cell.length_c   1.000
_cell.angle_alpha   90.00
_cell.angle_beta   90.00
_cell.angle_gamma   90.00
#
_symmetry.space_group_name_H-M   'P 1'
#
loop_
_entity.id
_entity.type
_entity.pdbx_description
1 polymer ?
#
loop_
_entity_poly.entity_id
_entity_poly.type
_entity_poly.pdbx_seq_one_letter_code
_entity_poly.pdbx_strand_id
1 'polypeptide(L)'
;MTTSPIERAAESFAVELARYRTERGLSKKQLATLMGFDPSYVSHVEGRRHRPTEDFARRAEAVLEASGTIWQRFREYDELRHGRSATPLRDHPAPGQWMPPGTGLIVERERAVLTYTGDAYHCVIRRELYNAGTEPVTRYLVRVAVDRYPNDPGRSNRHHRDHPLTFAELHLRAYRDDGGQPEPMHWRAKHDRDAFKEIWLLFENDEGRFPLYPGDRVTIEYAYRVGREKWGPWFQRAVRLPTRHLEVRLDLPAELDPLVWGLETSLSAEEGPLRRPVVRHDRADRAVFDWATEDPPLNARYRLQWRFRSRPPESAPGGPAGGVRARASDRMRGLGIVQRGADLLRQPSRQFDLPAEAGVAREVVDRLGSALVRLDELHPFSKGVGIAATQLGLAWAAAVVRPPDRAAEPVVLLNPRVVDSSPDTDEQYEGCLSFFDHRGLVPRSLRIDVEHAQWDGGRLITSFEFAMARLVAHEIDHLEGRLYVDRMTPGVPLVPVEEYRETGTPWRY
;
A
#
# COMPACT_ATOMS: atom_id res chain seq x y z
N MET A 1 27.36 27.41 -38.29
CA MET A 1 26.51 26.71 -37.30
C MET A 1 25.93 27.77 -36.39
N THR A 2 24.64 28.06 -36.48
CA THR A 2 23.97 29.12 -35.71
C THR A 2 23.62 28.60 -34.32
N THR A 3 24.28 29.14 -33.28
CA THR A 3 23.99 28.85 -31.87
C THR A 3 22.55 29.24 -31.52
N SER A 4 21.86 28.39 -30.75
CA SER A 4 20.48 28.61 -30.33
C SER A 4 20.34 29.92 -29.53
N PRO A 5 19.21 30.66 -29.63
CA PRO A 5 18.97 31.84 -28.79
C PRO A 5 19.19 31.60 -27.29
N ILE A 6 18.85 30.40 -26.79
CA ILE A 6 19.05 30.00 -25.39
C ILE A 6 20.54 29.83 -25.08
N GLU A 7 21.32 29.26 -26.00
CA GLU A 7 22.77 29.07 -25.83
C GLU A 7 23.50 30.41 -25.80
N ARG A 8 23.08 31.36 -26.65
CA ARG A 8 23.61 32.74 -26.64
C ARG A 8 23.29 33.47 -25.34
N ALA A 9 22.10 33.27 -24.78
CA ALA A 9 21.72 33.88 -23.50
C ALA A 9 22.48 33.25 -22.31
N ALA A 10 22.67 31.93 -22.31
CA ALA A 10 23.50 31.24 -21.30
C ALA A 10 24.97 31.66 -21.38
N GLU A 11 25.50 31.85 -22.59
CA GLU A 11 26.84 32.37 -22.83
C GLU A 11 26.98 33.81 -22.31
N SER A 12 26.00 34.68 -22.60
CA SER A 12 25.95 36.05 -22.09
C SER A 12 25.97 36.11 -20.56
N PHE A 13 25.21 35.24 -19.89
CA PHE A 13 25.24 35.11 -18.43
C PHE A 13 26.62 34.69 -17.91
N ALA A 14 27.22 33.65 -18.49
CA ALA A 14 28.52 33.14 -18.07
C ALA A 14 29.65 34.18 -18.23
N VAL A 15 29.60 34.98 -19.31
CA VAL A 15 30.56 36.06 -19.58
C VAL A 15 30.43 37.18 -18.55
N GLU A 16 29.22 37.66 -18.27
CA GLU A 16 29.02 38.74 -17.27
C GLU A 16 29.41 38.29 -15.86
N LEU A 17 29.06 37.06 -15.47
CA LEU A 17 29.48 36.48 -14.21
C LEU A 17 31.01 36.44 -14.08
N ALA A 18 31.71 35.96 -15.11
CA ALA A 18 33.16 35.88 -15.12
C ALA A 18 33.83 37.27 -15.06
N ARG A 19 33.23 38.26 -15.73
CA ARG A 19 33.67 39.66 -15.71
C ARG A 19 33.59 40.24 -14.29
N TYR A 20 32.41 40.24 -13.68
CA TYR A 20 32.21 40.77 -12.32
C TYR A 20 33.05 40.04 -11.28
N ARG A 21 33.17 38.70 -11.38
CA ARG A 21 34.04 37.93 -10.48
C ARG A 21 35.50 38.42 -10.56
N THR A 22 36.00 38.64 -11.78
CA THR A 22 37.39 39.06 -12.01
C THR A 22 37.61 40.50 -11.59
N GLU A 23 36.66 41.41 -11.82
CA GLU A 23 36.70 42.80 -11.35
C GLU A 23 36.74 42.91 -9.82
N ARG A 24 36.06 42.01 -9.12
CA ARG A 24 36.09 41.92 -7.65
C ARG A 24 37.31 41.15 -7.12
N GLY A 25 38.23 40.72 -7.98
CA GLY A 25 39.45 40.00 -7.59
C GLY A 25 39.22 38.62 -6.99
N LEU A 26 38.05 38.01 -7.23
CA LEU A 26 37.68 36.73 -6.63
C LEU A 26 38.11 35.55 -7.52
N SER A 27 38.73 34.54 -6.92
CA SER A 27 38.83 33.23 -7.57
C SER A 27 37.46 32.55 -7.65
N LYS A 28 37.28 31.62 -8.59
CA LYS A 28 36.06 30.79 -8.70
C LYS A 28 35.71 30.11 -7.38
N LYS A 29 36.73 29.61 -6.66
CA LYS A 29 36.60 28.99 -5.34
C LYS A 29 36.10 29.97 -4.28
N GLN A 30 36.63 31.19 -4.24
CA GLN A 30 36.20 32.21 -3.28
C GLN A 30 34.77 32.68 -3.56
N LEU A 31 34.41 32.90 -4.82
CA LEU A 31 33.04 33.25 -5.18
C LEU A 31 32.06 32.14 -4.77
N ALA A 32 32.40 30.88 -5.06
CA ALA A 32 31.59 29.74 -4.67
C ALA A 32 31.40 29.67 -3.15
N THR A 33 32.47 29.83 -2.36
CA THR A 33 32.39 29.88 -0.90
C THR A 33 31.48 31.00 -0.39
N LEU A 34 31.61 32.21 -0.95
CA LEU A 34 30.79 33.37 -0.54
C LEU A 34 29.31 33.18 -0.88
N MET A 35 29.00 32.46 -1.97
CA MET A 35 27.64 32.15 -2.38
C MET A 35 27.07 30.88 -1.72
N GLY A 36 27.90 30.09 -1.03
CA GLY A 36 27.51 28.80 -0.45
C GLY A 36 27.40 27.65 -1.47
N PHE A 37 28.15 27.72 -2.58
CA PHE A 37 28.24 26.66 -3.60
C PHE A 37 29.57 25.92 -3.55
N ASP A 38 29.60 24.71 -4.11
CA ASP A 38 30.85 24.00 -4.35
C ASP A 38 31.73 24.76 -5.37
N PRO A 39 33.06 24.86 -5.17
CA PRO A 39 33.99 25.52 -6.10
C PRO A 39 33.89 25.07 -7.56
N SER A 40 33.50 23.81 -7.80
CA SER A 40 33.27 23.29 -9.14
C SER A 40 32.10 23.98 -9.83
N TYR A 41 31.05 24.35 -9.10
CA TYR A 41 29.80 24.89 -9.66
C TYR A 41 30.03 26.22 -10.39
N VAL A 42 30.76 27.16 -9.80
CA VAL A 42 31.13 28.43 -10.47
C VAL A 42 31.97 28.15 -11.72
N SER A 43 32.89 27.19 -11.66
CA SER A 43 33.71 26.81 -12.82
C SER A 43 32.88 26.17 -13.94
N HIS A 44 31.85 25.42 -13.59
CA HIS A 44 30.96 24.77 -14.53
C HIS A 44 29.98 25.74 -15.19
N VAL A 45 29.47 26.72 -14.45
CA VAL A 45 28.62 27.78 -15.01
C VAL A 45 29.43 28.69 -15.94
N GLU A 46 30.60 29.16 -15.52
CA GLU A 46 31.50 29.94 -16.40
C GLU A 46 32.01 29.12 -17.60
N GLY A 47 32.20 27.81 -17.39
CA GLY A 47 32.63 26.87 -18.42
C GLY A 47 31.50 26.38 -19.35
N ARG A 48 30.27 26.87 -19.15
CA ARG A 48 29.06 26.50 -19.92
C ARG A 48 28.74 25.00 -19.87
N ARG A 49 29.23 24.30 -18.84
CA ARG A 49 28.93 22.88 -18.56
C ARG A 49 27.65 22.74 -17.73
N HIS A 50 27.31 23.78 -16.97
CA HIS A 50 26.07 23.87 -16.21
C HIS A 50 25.31 25.14 -16.60
N ARG A 51 23.99 25.04 -16.59
CA ARG A 51 23.09 26.16 -16.84
C ARG A 51 22.89 26.96 -15.54
N PRO A 52 22.84 28.31 -15.60
CA PRO A 52 22.63 29.11 -14.40
C PRO A 52 21.24 28.89 -13.82
N THR A 53 21.15 28.87 -12.50
CA THR A 53 19.90 28.75 -11.73
C THR A 53 19.55 30.09 -11.09
N GLU A 54 18.29 30.29 -10.71
CA GLU A 54 17.82 31.54 -10.11
C GLU A 54 18.56 31.88 -8.82
N ASP A 55 18.70 30.88 -7.92
CA ASP A 55 19.40 31.04 -6.65
C ASP A 55 20.88 31.40 -6.86
N PHE A 56 21.54 30.75 -7.83
CA PHE A 56 22.90 31.09 -8.19
C PHE A 56 23.02 32.53 -8.72
N ALA A 57 22.10 32.95 -9.61
CA ALA A 57 22.09 34.29 -10.16
C ALA A 57 21.83 35.37 -9.08
N ARG A 58 20.88 35.15 -8.18
CA ARG A 58 20.57 36.09 -7.07
C ARG A 58 21.73 36.20 -6.08
N ARG A 59 22.38 35.08 -5.74
CA ARG A 59 23.54 35.09 -4.83
C ARG A 59 24.77 35.69 -5.48
N ALA A 60 25.00 35.41 -6.77
CA ALA A 60 26.07 36.05 -7.53
C ALA A 60 25.85 37.57 -7.61
N GLU A 61 24.62 38.01 -7.88
CA GLU A 61 24.23 39.43 -7.90
C GLU A 61 24.50 40.11 -6.55
N ALA A 62 24.12 39.47 -5.44
CA ALA A 62 24.33 40.00 -4.09
C ALA A 62 25.82 40.03 -3.69
N VAL A 63 26.57 38.97 -3.98
CA VAL A 63 27.99 38.85 -3.59
C VAL A 63 28.90 39.70 -4.46
N LEU A 64 28.58 39.85 -5.74
CA LEU A 64 29.37 40.63 -6.69
C LEU A 64 28.92 42.10 -6.77
N GLU A 65 27.78 42.42 -6.14
CA GLU A 65 27.11 43.72 -6.19
C GLU A 65 27.02 44.23 -7.65
N ALA A 66 26.40 43.44 -8.52
CA ALA A 66 26.42 43.65 -9.97
C ALA A 66 25.34 44.62 -10.49
N SER A 67 24.71 45.38 -9.59
CA SER A 67 23.70 46.40 -9.88
C SER A 67 22.55 45.94 -10.79
N GLY A 68 22.17 44.67 -10.69
CA GLY A 68 21.09 44.01 -11.43
C GLY A 68 21.52 43.37 -12.75
N THR A 69 22.79 43.49 -13.15
CA THR A 69 23.27 43.02 -14.45
C THR A 69 23.26 41.50 -14.56
N ILE A 70 23.72 40.79 -13.51
CA ILE A 70 23.74 39.33 -13.49
C ILE A 70 22.32 38.80 -13.46
N TRP A 71 21.45 39.45 -12.68
CA TRP A 71 20.04 39.13 -12.61
C TRP A 71 19.32 39.32 -13.94
N GLN A 72 19.59 40.41 -14.66
CA GLN A 72 19.00 40.66 -15.98
C GLN A 72 19.41 39.59 -16.99
N ARG A 73 20.69 39.20 -17.03
CA ARG A 73 21.15 38.12 -17.93
C ARG A 73 20.52 36.78 -17.60
N PHE A 74 20.30 36.50 -16.31
CA PHE A 74 19.58 35.30 -15.90
C PHE A 74 18.13 35.34 -16.38
N ARG A 75 17.44 36.47 -16.23
CA ARG A 75 16.05 36.62 -16.71
C ARG A 75 15.92 36.47 -18.22
N GLU A 76 16.81 37.08 -19.01
CA GLU A 76 16.84 36.91 -20.47
C GLU A 76 17.03 35.44 -20.86
N TYR A 77 17.93 34.74 -20.17
CA TYR A 77 18.14 33.30 -20.34
C TYR A 77 16.90 32.49 -19.92
N ASP A 78 16.27 32.83 -18.80
CA ASP A 78 15.15 32.11 -18.21
C ASP A 78 13.85 32.30 -19.01
N GLU A 79 13.60 33.49 -19.54
CA GLU A 79 12.49 33.80 -20.44
C GLU A 79 12.59 32.99 -21.75
N LEU A 80 13.80 32.87 -22.31
CA LEU A 80 14.06 32.04 -23.49
C LEU A 80 13.98 30.54 -23.20
N ARG A 81 14.32 30.13 -21.96
CA ARG A 81 14.16 28.74 -21.48
C ARG A 81 12.69 28.36 -21.32
N HIS A 82 11.86 29.26 -20.78
CA HIS A 82 10.44 29.00 -20.48
C HIS A 82 9.49 29.33 -21.64
N GLY A 83 9.94 30.11 -22.64
CA GLY A 83 9.15 30.50 -23.83
C GLY A 83 8.73 29.36 -24.77
N ARG A 84 9.05 28.09 -24.46
CA ARG A 84 8.62 26.90 -25.24
C ARG A 84 7.54 26.05 -24.60
N SER A 85 6.94 26.49 -23.49
CA SER A 85 5.80 25.80 -22.89
C SER A 85 4.86 26.76 -22.18
N ALA A 86 4.12 27.55 -22.97
CA ALA A 86 2.97 28.30 -22.47
C ALA A 86 1.69 27.56 -22.88
N THR A 87 1.20 26.69 -22.00
CA THR A 87 -0.25 26.46 -21.87
C THR A 87 -0.60 26.94 -20.46
N PRO A 88 -1.50 27.93 -20.30
CA PRO A 88 -1.78 28.49 -18.99
C PRO A 88 -2.67 27.52 -18.21
N LEU A 89 -2.10 26.82 -17.23
CA LEU A 89 -2.89 26.16 -16.18
C LEU A 89 -2.85 27.04 -14.92
N ARG A 90 -4.05 27.51 -14.58
CA ARG A 90 -4.54 28.19 -13.38
C ARG A 90 -3.63 28.18 -12.15
N ASP A 91 -3.60 29.33 -11.48
CA ASP A 91 -3.04 29.57 -10.15
C ASP A 91 -3.33 28.43 -9.18
N HIS A 92 -2.27 27.74 -8.73
CA HIS A 92 -2.28 26.97 -7.48
C HIS A 92 -1.62 27.83 -6.39
N PRO A 93 -2.17 27.84 -5.16
CA PRO A 93 -1.66 28.70 -4.09
C PRO A 93 -0.24 28.29 -3.67
N ALA A 94 0.51 29.29 -3.20
CA ALA A 94 1.93 29.25 -2.87
C ALA A 94 2.35 28.05 -1.96
N PRO A 95 3.56 27.47 -2.17
CA PRO A 95 4.06 26.37 -1.37
C PRO A 95 4.57 26.87 -0.02
N GLY A 96 3.65 27.14 0.91
CA GLY A 96 3.96 27.70 2.23
C GLY A 96 3.70 26.79 3.42
N GLN A 97 2.97 25.68 3.27
CA GLN A 97 2.41 24.97 4.44
C GLN A 97 2.60 23.46 4.52
N TRP A 98 3.33 22.82 3.60
CA TRP A 98 3.34 21.34 3.52
C TRP A 98 4.71 20.70 3.28
N MET A 99 5.78 21.26 3.84
CA MET A 99 7.11 20.63 3.79
C MET A 99 7.51 20.15 5.20
N PRO A 100 7.61 18.82 5.45
CA PRO A 100 8.25 18.34 6.66
C PRO A 100 9.72 18.80 6.70
N PRO A 101 10.33 19.00 7.89
CA PRO A 101 11.70 19.48 7.99
C PRO A 101 12.67 18.48 7.33
N GLY A 102 13.55 18.97 6.44
CA GLY A 102 14.85 18.32 6.19
C GLY A 102 15.21 17.88 4.77
N THR A 103 14.59 18.34 3.68
CA THR A 103 15.22 18.22 2.32
C THR A 103 14.53 19.03 1.25
N GLY A 104 13.22 19.25 1.36
CA GLY A 104 12.43 19.83 0.28
C GLY A 104 12.39 19.02 -1.01
N LEU A 105 12.70 17.72 -0.92
CA LEU A 105 12.65 16.80 -2.04
C LEU A 105 11.22 16.28 -2.24
N ILE A 106 10.68 16.44 -3.44
CA ILE A 106 9.36 15.99 -3.85
C ILE A 106 9.51 14.84 -4.84
N VAL A 107 8.73 13.78 -4.68
CA VAL A 107 8.58 12.71 -5.67
C VAL A 107 7.41 13.09 -6.57
N GLU A 108 7.69 13.61 -7.77
CA GLU A 108 6.63 13.97 -8.72
C GLU A 108 5.90 12.72 -9.23
N ARG A 109 6.65 11.64 -9.48
CA ARG A 109 6.08 10.33 -9.85
C ARG A 109 6.93 9.21 -9.29
N GLU A 110 6.29 8.21 -8.68
CA GLU A 110 6.90 6.93 -8.36
C GLU A 110 6.21 5.82 -9.13
N ARG A 111 7.00 4.96 -9.78
CA ARG A 111 6.53 3.71 -10.36
C ARG A 111 7.33 2.54 -9.79
N ALA A 112 6.66 1.67 -9.05
CA ALA A 112 7.25 0.49 -8.45
C ALA A 112 6.70 -0.77 -9.13
N VAL A 113 7.59 -1.55 -9.74
CA VAL A 113 7.25 -2.82 -10.40
C VAL A 113 7.85 -3.96 -9.58
N LEU A 114 7.04 -4.98 -9.27
CA LEU A 114 7.49 -6.23 -8.68
C LEU A 114 7.14 -7.40 -9.62
N THR A 115 8.16 -8.06 -10.15
CA THR A 115 8.03 -9.20 -11.06
C THR A 115 8.41 -10.49 -10.34
N TYR A 116 7.53 -11.49 -10.36
CA TYR A 116 7.83 -12.84 -9.88
C TYR A 116 8.24 -13.75 -11.03
N THR A 117 9.43 -14.33 -10.94
CA THR A 117 10.02 -15.23 -11.95
C THR A 117 9.86 -16.72 -11.62
N GLY A 118 9.20 -17.07 -10.50
CA GLY A 118 9.00 -18.44 -10.04
C GLY A 118 9.99 -18.88 -8.95
N ASP A 119 11.20 -18.32 -8.96
CA ASP A 119 12.27 -18.57 -7.99
C ASP A 119 12.62 -17.33 -7.15
N ALA A 120 12.37 -16.14 -7.68
CA ALA A 120 12.72 -14.88 -7.06
C ALA A 120 11.73 -13.75 -7.41
N TYR A 121 11.83 -12.67 -6.66
CA TYR A 121 11.20 -11.40 -6.93
C TYR A 121 12.24 -10.41 -7.44
N HIS A 122 11.95 -9.79 -8.58
CA HIS A 122 12.69 -8.66 -9.13
C HIS A 122 11.89 -7.39 -8.93
N CYS A 123 12.46 -6.43 -8.21
CA CYS A 123 11.83 -5.13 -7.99
C CYS A 123 12.57 -4.05 -8.76
N VAL A 124 11.84 -3.20 -9.48
CA VAL A 124 12.35 -2.00 -10.16
C VAL A 124 11.53 -0.82 -9.68
N ILE A 125 12.19 0.21 -9.18
CA ILE A 125 11.54 1.43 -8.70
C ILE A 125 12.14 2.62 -9.43
N ARG A 126 11.29 3.34 -10.16
CA ARG A 126 11.61 4.58 -10.86
C ARG A 126 10.94 5.75 -10.15
N ARG A 127 11.68 6.82 -9.88
CA ARG A 127 11.19 8.03 -9.22
C ARG A 127 11.63 9.28 -9.95
N GLU A 128 10.67 10.10 -10.36
CA GLU A 128 10.89 11.47 -10.81
C GLU A 128 10.97 12.37 -9.56
N LEU A 129 12.13 12.95 -9.33
CA LEU A 129 12.44 13.77 -8.17
C LEU A 129 12.53 15.24 -8.58
N TYR A 130 11.98 16.11 -7.75
CA TYR A 130 12.12 17.56 -7.84
C TYR A 130 12.66 18.11 -6.52
N ASN A 131 13.77 18.85 -6.58
CA ASN A 131 14.29 19.52 -5.40
C ASN A 131 13.65 20.90 -5.23
N ALA A 132 12.63 20.98 -4.37
CA ALA A 132 12.00 22.22 -3.93
C ALA A 132 12.67 22.84 -2.69
N GLY A 133 13.76 22.24 -2.19
CA GLY A 133 14.54 22.74 -1.07
C GLY A 133 15.52 23.83 -1.49
N THR A 134 16.27 24.33 -0.50
CA THR A 134 17.29 25.38 -0.68
C THR A 134 18.71 24.85 -0.75
N GLU A 135 18.90 23.54 -0.55
CA GLU A 135 20.20 22.88 -0.52
C GLU A 135 20.29 21.76 -1.57
N PRO A 136 21.48 21.48 -2.13
CA PRO A 136 21.67 20.35 -3.04
C PRO A 136 21.46 19.00 -2.34
N VAL A 137 20.75 18.09 -2.99
CA VAL A 137 20.58 16.71 -2.52
C VAL A 137 21.69 15.85 -3.10
N THR A 138 22.56 15.31 -2.23
CA THR A 138 23.73 14.50 -2.62
C THR A 138 23.52 13.00 -2.47
N ARG A 139 22.44 12.58 -1.82
CA ARG A 139 22.10 11.17 -1.61
C ARG A 139 20.60 10.95 -1.42
N TYR A 140 20.14 9.75 -1.73
CA TYR A 140 18.75 9.33 -1.61
C TYR A 140 18.64 8.04 -0.79
N LEU A 141 17.75 8.01 0.22
CA LEU A 141 17.59 6.83 1.08
C LEU A 141 16.64 5.80 0.44
N VAL A 142 17.13 4.59 0.24
CA VAL A 142 16.35 3.42 -0.14
C VAL A 142 16.30 2.44 1.03
N ARG A 143 15.16 1.77 1.17
CA ARG A 143 14.99 0.66 2.11
C ARG A 143 14.45 -0.55 1.37
N VAL A 144 15.18 -1.67 1.45
CA VAL A 144 14.73 -2.98 1.00
C VAL A 144 14.41 -3.79 2.25
N ALA A 145 13.16 -4.20 2.42
CA ALA A 145 12.72 -4.97 3.57
C ALA A 145 11.96 -6.20 3.09
N VAL A 146 12.25 -7.33 3.71
CA VAL A 146 11.65 -8.62 3.39
C VAL A 146 11.03 -9.18 4.66
N ASP A 147 9.87 -9.81 4.51
CA ASP A 147 9.25 -10.56 5.58
C ASP A 147 8.34 -11.61 4.96
N ARG A 148 8.61 -12.89 5.24
CA ARG A 148 7.78 -13.98 4.72
C ARG A 148 6.54 -14.22 5.58
N TYR A 149 6.58 -13.82 6.85
CA TYR A 149 5.54 -14.13 7.85
C TYR A 149 5.13 -12.88 8.64
N PRO A 150 4.73 -11.78 7.99
CA PRO A 150 4.52 -10.48 8.66
C PRO A 150 3.49 -10.50 9.81
N ASN A 151 2.64 -11.53 9.86
CA ASN A 151 1.60 -11.72 10.89
C ASN A 151 2.09 -12.60 12.08
N ASP A 152 3.32 -13.12 12.06
CA ASP A 152 3.94 -13.92 13.13
C ASP A 152 5.37 -13.42 13.39
N PRO A 153 5.56 -12.40 14.24
CA PRO A 153 6.86 -11.80 14.50
C PRO A 153 7.90 -12.79 15.04
N GLY A 154 7.46 -13.79 15.81
CA GLY A 154 8.35 -14.83 16.35
C GLY A 154 8.92 -15.71 15.24
N ARG A 155 8.08 -16.11 14.29
CA ARG A 155 8.48 -16.85 13.10
C ARG A 155 9.30 -16.00 12.15
N SER A 156 8.91 -14.75 11.88
CA SER A 156 9.70 -13.83 11.06
C SER A 156 11.11 -13.65 11.60
N ASN A 157 11.26 -13.43 12.90
CA ASN A 157 12.57 -13.24 13.51
C ASN A 157 13.46 -14.48 13.42
N ARG A 158 12.89 -15.69 13.55
CA ARG A 158 13.65 -16.94 13.29
C ARG A 158 14.03 -17.04 11.82
N HIS A 159 13.06 -16.85 10.93
CA HIS A 159 13.24 -16.95 9.48
C HIS A 159 14.29 -15.98 8.94
N HIS A 160 14.33 -14.74 9.44
CA HIS A 160 15.36 -13.78 9.06
C HIS A 160 16.76 -14.23 9.48
N ARG A 161 16.92 -14.83 10.66
CA ARG A 161 18.22 -15.37 11.10
C ARG A 161 18.66 -16.58 10.29
N ASP A 162 17.71 -17.45 9.93
CA ASP A 162 17.98 -18.67 9.17
C ASP A 162 18.22 -18.37 7.67
N HIS A 163 17.61 -17.29 7.16
CA HIS A 163 17.67 -16.87 5.76
C HIS A 163 17.95 -15.35 5.66
N PRO A 164 19.13 -14.88 6.09
CA PRO A 164 19.41 -13.45 6.14
C PRO A 164 19.41 -12.84 4.75
N LEU A 165 18.80 -11.66 4.61
CA LEU A 165 18.96 -10.84 3.42
C LEU A 165 20.43 -10.43 3.32
N THR A 166 21.06 -10.46 2.15
CA THR A 166 22.47 -10.07 1.94
C THR A 166 22.61 -9.07 0.80
N PHE A 167 23.66 -8.23 0.80
CA PHE A 167 23.89 -7.33 -0.34
C PHE A 167 24.25 -8.09 -1.62
N ALA A 168 24.93 -9.23 -1.49
CA ALA A 168 25.34 -10.06 -2.64
C ALA A 168 24.15 -10.56 -3.45
N GLU A 169 23.08 -11.03 -2.79
CA GLU A 169 21.90 -11.53 -3.48
C GLU A 169 21.00 -10.42 -4.04
N LEU A 170 21.06 -9.21 -3.48
CA LEU A 170 20.24 -8.09 -3.93
C LEU A 170 20.55 -7.73 -5.37
N HIS A 171 21.79 -7.94 -5.83
CA HIS A 171 22.27 -7.49 -7.13
C HIS A 171 21.86 -6.04 -7.42
N LEU A 172 21.95 -5.17 -6.41
CA LEU A 172 21.43 -3.80 -6.48
C LEU A 172 22.10 -3.02 -7.60
N ARG A 173 21.28 -2.44 -8.48
CA ARG A 173 21.71 -1.47 -9.50
C ARG A 173 20.92 -0.19 -9.32
N ALA A 174 21.56 0.95 -9.55
CA ALA A 174 20.91 2.25 -9.48
C ALA A 174 21.47 3.17 -10.58
N TYR A 175 20.57 3.95 -11.18
CA TYR A 175 20.88 4.89 -12.24
C TYR A 175 20.15 6.20 -12.00
N ARG A 176 20.71 7.27 -12.55
CA ARG A 176 20.01 8.53 -12.75
C ARG A 176 19.80 8.80 -14.24
N ASP A 177 18.75 9.53 -14.57
CA ASP A 177 18.38 9.92 -15.92
C ASP A 177 17.74 11.32 -15.89
N ASP A 178 18.33 12.27 -16.60
CA ASP A 178 17.87 13.65 -16.74
C ASP A 178 17.41 13.98 -18.18
N GLY A 179 17.10 12.96 -18.99
CA GLY A 179 16.74 13.09 -20.40
C GLY A 179 17.89 12.76 -21.37
N GLY A 180 19.04 12.34 -20.84
CA GLY A 180 20.20 11.84 -21.57
C GLY A 180 20.35 10.32 -21.53
N GLN A 181 21.59 9.83 -21.47
CA GLN A 181 21.90 8.43 -21.23
C GLN A 181 21.83 8.14 -19.72
N PRO A 182 21.29 7.00 -19.28
CA PRO A 182 21.29 6.63 -17.87
C PRO A 182 22.70 6.54 -17.30
N GLU A 183 23.00 7.30 -16.26
CA GLU A 183 24.29 7.27 -15.57
C GLU A 183 24.20 6.41 -14.31
N PRO A 184 25.14 5.48 -14.06
CA PRO A 184 25.13 4.66 -12.86
C PRO A 184 25.31 5.52 -11.62
N MET A 185 24.71 5.11 -10.51
CA MET A 185 24.87 5.74 -9.20
C MET A 185 25.62 4.81 -8.26
N HIS A 186 26.62 5.35 -7.56
CA HIS A 186 27.22 4.65 -6.42
C HIS A 186 26.21 4.51 -5.28
N TRP A 187 26.44 3.53 -4.41
CA TRP A 187 25.63 3.35 -3.23
C TRP A 187 26.48 2.95 -2.03
N ARG A 188 25.97 3.25 -0.84
CA ARG A 188 26.60 2.88 0.43
C ARG A 188 25.56 2.33 1.39
N ALA A 189 25.91 1.23 2.06
CA ALA A 189 25.10 0.69 3.15
C ALA A 189 25.02 1.71 4.31
N LYS A 190 23.79 2.01 4.73
CA LYS A 190 23.50 2.78 5.95
C LYS A 190 23.23 1.84 7.12
N HIS A 191 22.39 0.83 6.90
CA HIS A 191 22.11 -0.23 7.86
C HIS A 191 22.05 -1.57 7.16
N ASP A 192 22.69 -2.55 7.79
CA ASP A 192 22.76 -3.93 7.33
C ASP A 192 22.12 -4.83 8.39
N ARG A 193 20.90 -5.31 8.13
CA ARG A 193 20.14 -6.20 9.02
C ARG A 193 19.60 -7.39 8.25
N ASP A 194 19.42 -8.52 8.92
CA ASP A 194 18.91 -9.75 8.30
C ASP A 194 17.54 -9.55 7.64
N ALA A 195 16.67 -8.74 8.25
CA ALA A 195 15.32 -8.46 7.76
C ALA A 195 15.24 -7.30 6.74
N PHE A 196 16.25 -6.42 6.69
CA PHE A 196 16.22 -5.25 5.82
C PHE A 196 17.60 -4.63 5.58
N LYS A 197 17.74 -3.95 4.43
CA LYS A 197 18.87 -3.07 4.13
C LYS A 197 18.38 -1.63 4.00
N GLU A 198 19.12 -0.70 4.59
CA GLU A 198 18.99 0.74 4.26
C GLU A 198 20.24 1.17 3.50
N ILE A 199 20.01 1.85 2.38
CA ILE A 199 21.01 2.10 1.36
C ILE A 199 20.94 3.57 0.95
N TRP A 200 22.06 4.27 1.03
CA TRP A 200 22.21 5.57 0.40
C TRP A 200 22.57 5.35 -1.07
N LEU A 201 21.69 5.72 -1.98
CA LEU A 201 22.08 5.98 -3.37
C LEU A 201 22.76 7.34 -3.39
N LEU A 202 23.95 7.42 -3.96
CA LEU A 202 24.76 8.63 -3.99
C LEU A 202 24.60 9.27 -5.37
N PHE A 203 24.39 10.58 -5.39
CA PHE A 203 24.44 11.35 -6.63
C PHE A 203 25.91 11.55 -7.05
N GLU A 204 26.62 10.44 -7.24
CA GLU A 204 28.00 10.35 -7.72
C GLU A 204 28.27 8.98 -8.37
N ASN A 205 29.28 8.94 -9.23
CA ASN A 205 29.83 7.73 -9.86
C ASN A 205 31.35 7.87 -10.06
N ASP A 206 31.95 6.99 -10.85
CA ASP A 206 33.39 7.01 -11.17
C ASP A 206 33.83 8.27 -11.93
N GLU A 207 32.92 8.93 -12.66
CA GLU A 207 33.21 10.14 -13.45
C GLU A 207 33.10 11.43 -12.62
N GLY A 208 32.32 11.40 -11.54
CA GLY A 208 32.24 12.52 -10.61
C GLY A 208 30.95 12.58 -9.79
N ARG A 209 30.73 13.73 -9.15
CA ARG A 209 29.53 14.02 -8.37
C ARG A 209 28.54 14.83 -9.18
N PHE A 210 27.27 14.57 -8.93
CA PHE A 210 26.16 15.22 -9.62
C PHE A 210 24.96 15.48 -8.71
N PRO A 211 25.13 16.28 -7.65
CA PRO A 211 24.03 16.60 -6.73
C PRO A 211 22.80 17.11 -7.46
N LEU A 212 21.62 16.79 -6.96
CA LEU A 212 20.37 17.37 -7.43
C LEU A 212 20.21 18.76 -6.80
N TYR A 213 20.45 19.82 -7.57
CA TYR A 213 20.43 21.20 -7.07
C TYR A 213 18.99 21.71 -6.89
N PRO A 214 18.78 22.75 -6.06
CA PRO A 214 17.49 23.43 -5.94
C PRO A 214 16.91 23.81 -7.31
N GLY A 215 15.65 23.44 -7.55
CA GLY A 215 14.94 23.69 -8.80
C GLY A 215 15.11 22.61 -9.87
N ASP A 216 16.06 21.69 -9.71
CA ASP A 216 16.30 20.63 -10.70
C ASP A 216 15.33 19.46 -10.57
N ARG A 217 15.21 18.74 -11.69
CA ARG A 217 14.48 17.47 -11.81
C ARG A 217 15.41 16.38 -12.29
N VAL A 218 15.23 15.19 -11.74
CA VAL A 218 15.97 14.00 -12.18
C VAL A 218 15.09 12.76 -11.99
N THR A 219 15.22 11.79 -12.87
CA THR A 219 14.71 10.45 -12.61
C THR A 219 15.81 9.62 -11.95
N ILE A 220 15.50 8.96 -10.85
CA ILE A 220 16.32 7.85 -10.35
C ILE A 220 15.60 6.53 -10.58
N GLU A 221 16.34 5.49 -10.94
CA GLU A 221 15.85 4.12 -11.04
C GLU A 221 16.76 3.20 -10.25
N TYR A 222 16.19 2.33 -9.44
CA TYR A 222 16.96 1.27 -8.77
C TYR A 222 16.24 -0.05 -8.82
N ALA A 223 17.01 -1.12 -8.98
CA ALA A 223 16.53 -2.47 -9.14
C ALA A 223 17.27 -3.44 -8.22
N TYR A 224 16.55 -4.40 -7.67
CA TYR A 224 17.12 -5.44 -6.82
C TYR A 224 16.31 -6.74 -6.91
N ARG A 225 16.96 -7.85 -6.54
CA ARG A 225 16.40 -9.20 -6.52
C ARG A 225 16.33 -9.74 -5.10
N VAL A 226 15.31 -10.53 -4.80
CA VAL A 226 15.18 -11.24 -3.52
C VAL A 226 14.65 -12.65 -3.79
N GLY A 227 15.23 -13.67 -3.14
CA GLY A 227 14.75 -15.05 -3.22
C GLY A 227 13.33 -15.20 -2.69
N ARG A 228 12.52 -16.08 -3.32
CA ARG A 228 11.12 -16.31 -2.92
C ARG A 228 10.99 -16.78 -1.47
N GLU A 229 12.00 -17.44 -0.94
CA GLU A 229 12.05 -17.94 0.42
C GLU A 229 12.11 -16.80 1.45
N LYS A 230 12.50 -15.58 1.07
CA LYS A 230 12.64 -14.43 1.98
C LYS A 230 11.46 -13.46 1.91
N TRP A 231 10.80 -13.35 0.76
CA TRP A 231 9.69 -12.42 0.54
C TRP A 231 8.34 -13.14 0.58
N GLY A 232 7.44 -12.69 1.45
CA GLY A 232 6.04 -13.15 1.48
C GLY A 232 5.19 -12.60 0.33
N PRO A 233 3.92 -13.00 0.23
CA PRO A 233 3.05 -12.60 -0.87
C PRO A 233 2.45 -11.20 -0.66
N TRP A 234 3.31 -10.20 -0.48
CA TRP A 234 2.93 -8.81 -0.30
C TRP A 234 3.99 -7.86 -0.85
N PHE A 235 3.57 -6.67 -1.27
CA PHE A 235 4.44 -5.60 -1.72
C PHE A 235 3.93 -4.26 -1.19
N GLN A 236 4.76 -3.55 -0.42
CA GLN A 236 4.34 -2.32 0.26
C GLN A 236 5.18 -1.11 -0.15
N ARG A 237 4.49 0.01 -0.42
CA ARG A 237 5.08 1.33 -0.61
C ARG A 237 4.73 2.23 0.56
N ALA A 238 5.74 2.79 1.22
CA ALA A 238 5.56 3.77 2.29
C ALA A 238 5.91 5.17 1.75
N VAL A 239 4.98 6.11 1.90
CA VAL A 239 5.13 7.50 1.44
C VAL A 239 5.96 8.26 2.46
N ARG A 240 7.28 8.36 2.23
CA ARG A 240 8.24 9.00 3.16
C ARG A 240 8.61 10.43 2.76
N LEU A 241 8.31 10.81 1.53
CA LEU A 241 8.51 12.15 0.98
C LEU A 241 7.18 12.62 0.38
N PRO A 242 6.92 13.93 0.29
CA PRO A 242 5.82 14.46 -0.50
C PRO A 242 5.82 13.81 -1.89
N THR A 243 4.73 13.13 -2.24
CA THR A 243 4.61 12.36 -3.48
C THR A 243 3.34 12.80 -4.20
N ARG A 244 3.43 13.17 -5.48
CA ARG A 244 2.24 13.58 -6.26
C ARG A 244 1.55 12.40 -6.95
N HIS A 245 2.32 11.41 -7.39
CA HIS A 245 1.77 10.24 -8.06
C HIS A 245 2.51 8.97 -7.66
N LEU A 246 1.76 7.95 -7.26
CA LEU A 246 2.30 6.64 -6.89
C LEU A 246 1.63 5.55 -7.73
N GLU A 247 2.44 4.78 -8.46
CA GLU A 247 2.03 3.62 -9.24
C GLU A 247 2.71 2.36 -8.69
N VAL A 248 1.93 1.29 -8.57
CA VAL A 248 2.41 -0.04 -8.21
C VAL A 248 1.95 -1.02 -9.26
N ARG A 249 2.89 -1.80 -9.80
CA ARG A 249 2.63 -2.90 -10.71
C ARG A 249 3.13 -4.21 -10.13
N LEU A 250 2.28 -5.22 -10.08
CA LEU A 250 2.70 -6.60 -9.89
C LEU A 250 2.67 -7.30 -11.24
N ASP A 251 3.70 -8.08 -11.52
CA ASP A 251 3.81 -8.90 -12.70
C ASP A 251 4.04 -10.35 -12.24
N LEU A 252 3.02 -11.19 -12.39
CA LEU A 252 2.96 -12.55 -11.85
C LEU A 252 2.71 -13.56 -12.98
N PRO A 253 3.18 -14.82 -12.88
CA PRO A 253 2.87 -15.86 -13.87
C PRO A 253 1.36 -16.15 -13.90
N ALA A 254 0.75 -16.13 -15.09
CA ALA A 254 -0.70 -16.34 -15.25
C ALA A 254 -1.11 -17.80 -14.90
N GLU A 255 -0.24 -18.76 -15.18
CA GLU A 255 -0.45 -20.20 -14.87
C GLU A 255 -0.71 -20.48 -13.38
N LEU A 256 -0.21 -19.61 -12.50
CA LEU A 256 -0.40 -19.75 -11.06
C LEU A 256 -1.77 -19.24 -10.58
N ASP A 257 -2.60 -18.71 -11.48
CA ASP A 257 -3.88 -18.07 -11.23
C ASP A 257 -3.83 -17.10 -10.02
N PRO A 258 -3.08 -15.99 -10.15
CA PRO A 258 -2.91 -15.03 -9.08
C PRO A 258 -4.18 -14.24 -8.80
N LEU A 259 -4.52 -14.11 -7.52
CA LEU A 259 -5.50 -13.17 -7.00
C LEU A 259 -4.75 -12.08 -6.24
N VAL A 260 -5.00 -10.80 -6.53
CA VAL A 260 -4.36 -9.65 -5.90
C VAL A 260 -5.40 -8.74 -5.25
N TRP A 261 -5.12 -8.27 -4.05
CA TRP A 261 -5.90 -7.24 -3.35
C TRP A 261 -4.92 -6.25 -2.68
N GLY A 262 -5.43 -5.24 -2.00
CA GLY A 262 -4.54 -4.37 -1.23
C GLY A 262 -5.20 -3.61 -0.10
N LEU A 263 -4.34 -3.02 0.70
CA LEU A 263 -4.63 -2.30 1.93
C LEU A 263 -3.90 -0.95 1.91
N GLU A 264 -4.54 0.09 2.45
CA GLU A 264 -3.90 1.35 2.78
C GLU A 264 -3.93 1.59 4.30
N THR A 265 -2.84 2.08 4.86
CA THR A 265 -2.78 2.61 6.22
C THR A 265 -2.62 4.12 6.15
N SER A 266 -3.57 4.87 6.71
CA SER A 266 -3.51 6.34 6.75
C SER A 266 -2.82 6.86 8.02
N LEU A 267 -2.70 8.19 8.16
CA LEU A 267 -2.13 8.86 9.34
C LEU A 267 -2.82 8.50 10.66
N SER A 268 -4.09 8.06 10.65
CA SER A 268 -4.82 7.58 11.84
C SER A 268 -4.40 6.18 12.29
N ALA A 269 -3.48 5.52 11.59
CA ALA A 269 -3.09 4.11 11.78
C ALA A 269 -4.23 3.08 11.56
N GLU A 270 -5.38 3.52 11.05
CA GLU A 270 -6.43 2.62 10.59
C GLU A 270 -6.03 1.99 9.24
N GLU A 271 -6.05 0.66 9.19
CA GLU A 271 -5.80 -0.13 7.98
C GLU A 271 -7.15 -0.40 7.29
N GLY A 272 -7.29 0.05 6.05
CA GLY A 272 -8.49 -0.10 5.23
C GLY A 272 -8.15 -0.63 3.83
N PRO A 273 -9.14 -1.01 3.02
CA PRO A 273 -8.91 -1.41 1.64
C PRO A 273 -8.37 -0.24 0.80
N LEU A 274 -7.64 -0.54 -0.28
CA LEU A 274 -7.24 0.50 -1.25
C LEU A 274 -8.49 1.19 -1.80
N ARG A 275 -8.52 2.54 -1.76
CA ARG A 275 -9.66 3.32 -2.29
C ARG A 275 -9.89 3.13 -3.78
N ARG A 276 -8.81 2.92 -4.54
CA ARG A 276 -8.86 2.60 -5.97
C ARG A 276 -8.64 1.10 -6.15
N PRO A 277 -9.43 0.44 -7.02
CA PRO A 277 -9.27 -0.99 -7.27
C PRO A 277 -7.94 -1.30 -7.96
N VAL A 278 -7.43 -2.50 -7.73
CA VAL A 278 -6.31 -3.06 -8.51
C VAL A 278 -6.86 -3.59 -9.83
N VAL A 279 -6.32 -3.12 -10.95
CA VAL A 279 -6.77 -3.51 -12.29
C VAL A 279 -5.90 -4.66 -12.80
N ARG A 280 -6.52 -5.75 -13.24
CA ARG A 280 -5.82 -6.90 -13.86
C ARG A 280 -5.79 -6.76 -15.37
N HIS A 281 -4.64 -7.07 -15.96
CA HIS A 281 -4.40 -7.19 -17.38
C HIS A 281 -3.63 -8.49 -17.66
N ASP A 282 -4.18 -9.38 -18.48
CA ASP A 282 -3.47 -10.59 -18.89
C ASP A 282 -2.65 -10.33 -20.17
N ARG A 283 -1.40 -10.79 -20.19
CA ARG A 283 -0.45 -10.67 -21.31
C ARG A 283 0.27 -12.00 -21.52
N ALA A 284 -0.13 -12.76 -22.53
CA ALA A 284 0.45 -14.06 -22.85
C ALA A 284 0.52 -14.99 -21.62
N ASP A 285 1.70 -15.21 -21.05
CA ASP A 285 2.01 -16.05 -19.89
C ASP A 285 2.02 -15.28 -18.55
N ARG A 286 1.71 -13.98 -18.56
CA ARG A 286 1.79 -13.07 -17.42
C ARG A 286 0.43 -12.47 -17.05
N ALA A 287 0.11 -12.43 -15.77
CA ALA A 287 -0.97 -11.67 -15.18
C ALA A 287 -0.39 -10.41 -14.51
N VAL A 288 -0.71 -9.25 -15.07
CA VAL A 288 -0.22 -7.95 -14.63
C VAL A 288 -1.30 -7.24 -13.83
N PHE A 289 -0.95 -6.68 -12.69
CA PHE A 289 -1.85 -5.96 -11.80
C PHE A 289 -1.34 -4.55 -11.60
N ASP A 290 -2.13 -3.57 -12.01
CA ASP A 290 -1.81 -2.15 -11.93
C ASP A 290 -2.68 -1.46 -10.87
N TRP A 291 -2.05 -0.65 -10.04
CA TRP A 291 -2.73 0.21 -9.07
C TRP A 291 -2.02 1.56 -8.99
N ALA A 292 -2.78 2.65 -8.86
CA ALA A 292 -2.20 3.98 -8.72
C ALA A 292 -3.06 4.89 -7.83
N THR A 293 -2.42 5.90 -7.24
CA THR A 293 -3.09 6.98 -6.50
C THR A 293 -2.39 8.32 -6.73
N GLU A 294 -3.15 9.39 -6.58
CA GLU A 294 -2.68 10.77 -6.68
C GLU A 294 -2.63 11.39 -5.28
N ASP A 295 -1.66 12.29 -5.09
CA ASP A 295 -1.36 13.03 -3.86
C ASP A 295 -1.51 12.18 -2.58
N PRO A 296 -0.86 11.01 -2.49
CA PRO A 296 -1.00 10.17 -1.31
C PRO A 296 -0.50 10.88 -0.05
N PRO A 297 -1.20 10.74 1.10
CA PRO A 297 -0.80 11.38 2.34
C PRO A 297 0.62 10.98 2.78
N LEU A 298 1.36 11.93 3.35
CA LEU A 298 2.65 11.62 3.95
C LEU A 298 2.49 10.58 5.07
N ASN A 299 3.44 9.65 5.15
CA ASN A 299 3.45 8.48 6.04
C ASN A 299 2.41 7.39 5.74
N ALA A 300 1.56 7.57 4.72
CA ALA A 300 0.67 6.50 4.29
C ALA A 300 1.45 5.27 3.80
N ARG A 301 0.84 4.10 3.92
CA ARG A 301 1.40 2.84 3.44
C ARG A 301 0.38 2.17 2.55
N TYR A 302 0.79 1.77 1.35
CA TYR A 302 -0.04 1.03 0.41
C TYR A 302 0.58 -0.34 0.23
N ARG A 303 -0.18 -1.39 0.55
CA ARG A 303 0.27 -2.78 0.49
C ARG A 303 -0.62 -3.53 -0.49
N LEU A 304 -0.04 -4.06 -1.56
CA LEU A 304 -0.68 -5.08 -2.38
C LEU A 304 -0.32 -6.46 -1.81
N GLN A 305 -1.28 -7.37 -1.78
CA GLN A 305 -1.13 -8.75 -1.33
C GLN A 305 -1.67 -9.68 -2.40
N TRP A 306 -1.16 -10.91 -2.46
CA TRP A 306 -1.63 -11.87 -3.43
C TRP A 306 -1.65 -13.31 -2.93
N ARG A 307 -2.27 -14.19 -3.71
CA ARG A 307 -2.14 -15.64 -3.58
C ARG A 307 -2.25 -16.30 -4.94
N PHE A 308 -1.68 -17.48 -5.07
CA PHE A 308 -1.78 -18.33 -6.26
C PHE A 308 -2.83 -19.40 -6.02
N ARG A 309 -3.88 -19.48 -6.85
CA ARG A 309 -4.94 -20.48 -6.71
C ARG A 309 -4.49 -21.86 -7.21
N SER A 310 -3.64 -21.90 -8.24
CA SER A 310 -3.11 -23.14 -8.82
C SER A 310 -2.02 -23.80 -7.97
N ARG A 311 -1.61 -23.20 -6.84
CA ARG A 311 -0.61 -23.75 -5.92
C ARG A 311 -1.25 -23.92 -4.54
N PRO A 312 -1.33 -25.14 -3.99
CA PRO A 312 -1.81 -25.32 -2.62
C PRO A 312 -0.90 -24.51 -1.66
N PRO A 313 -1.43 -24.01 -0.52
CA PRO A 313 -0.60 -23.33 0.46
C PRO A 313 0.56 -24.26 0.84
N GLU A 314 1.81 -23.79 0.68
CA GLU A 314 2.99 -24.54 1.11
C GLU A 314 2.82 -24.88 2.58
N SER A 315 2.55 -26.17 2.86
CA SER A 315 2.61 -26.72 4.20
C SER A 315 4.03 -26.48 4.71
N ALA A 316 4.14 -25.88 5.89
CA ALA A 316 5.42 -25.56 6.49
C ALA A 316 6.31 -26.82 6.55
N PRO A 317 7.56 -26.79 6.07
CA PRO A 317 8.51 -27.85 6.33
C PRO A 317 8.80 -27.89 7.84
N GLY A 318 8.98 -29.10 8.36
CA GLY A 318 8.92 -29.43 9.79
C GLY A 318 9.77 -28.59 10.75
N GLY A 319 9.22 -28.40 11.95
CA GLY A 319 9.89 -27.98 13.18
C GLY A 319 9.17 -28.62 14.37
N PRO A 320 9.86 -28.94 15.47
CA PRO A 320 9.50 -30.02 16.38
C PRO A 320 8.21 -29.76 17.16
N ALA A 321 7.52 -30.86 17.48
CA ALA A 321 6.40 -30.88 18.42
C ALA A 321 6.83 -30.27 19.77
N GLY A 322 6.15 -29.22 20.23
CA GLY A 322 6.40 -28.67 21.57
C GLY A 322 6.03 -27.21 21.84
N GLY A 323 5.50 -26.44 20.88
CA GLY A 323 4.94 -25.11 21.15
C GLY A 323 3.41 -25.16 21.25
N VAL A 324 2.83 -24.57 22.30
CA VAL A 324 1.37 -24.41 22.46
C VAL A 324 0.80 -23.84 21.15
N ARG A 325 0.05 -24.65 20.39
CA ARG A 325 -0.65 -24.19 19.19
C ARG A 325 -1.56 -23.04 19.61
N ALA A 326 -1.40 -21.86 18.99
CA ALA A 326 -2.34 -20.76 19.18
C ALA A 326 -3.76 -21.28 18.87
N ARG A 327 -4.72 -21.02 19.77
CA ARG A 327 -6.10 -21.51 19.61
C ARG A 327 -6.72 -20.88 18.38
N ALA A 328 -7.72 -21.52 17.77
CA ALA A 328 -8.35 -20.95 16.59
C ALA A 328 -9.06 -19.63 16.91
N SER A 329 -9.63 -19.52 18.12
CA SER A 329 -10.18 -18.25 18.63
C SER A 329 -9.13 -17.13 18.74
N ASP A 330 -7.86 -17.44 19.05
CA ASP A 330 -6.80 -16.42 19.09
C ASP A 330 -6.52 -15.87 17.68
N ARG A 331 -6.60 -16.73 16.66
CA ARG A 331 -6.47 -16.30 15.26
C ARG A 331 -7.66 -15.44 14.83
N MET A 332 -8.89 -15.80 15.22
CA MET A 332 -10.08 -14.99 14.93
C MET A 332 -9.99 -13.62 15.61
N ARG A 333 -9.57 -13.58 16.88
CA ARG A 333 -9.29 -12.32 17.60
C ARG A 333 -8.27 -11.45 16.87
N GLY A 334 -7.21 -12.07 16.32
CA GLY A 334 -6.20 -11.37 15.51
C GLY A 334 -6.73 -10.70 14.25
N LEU A 335 -7.88 -11.12 13.72
CA LEU A 335 -8.57 -10.45 12.61
C LEU A 335 -9.48 -9.29 13.03
N GLY A 336 -9.54 -8.99 14.33
CA GLY A 336 -10.47 -8.02 14.90
C GLY A 336 -11.85 -8.59 15.16
N ILE A 337 -12.00 -9.92 15.18
CA ILE A 337 -13.29 -10.56 15.50
C ILE A 337 -13.49 -10.55 17.00
N VAL A 338 -14.54 -9.87 17.44
CA VAL A 338 -14.98 -9.80 18.84
C VAL A 338 -15.29 -11.21 19.32
N GLN A 339 -14.67 -11.60 20.44
CA GLN A 339 -14.81 -12.94 21.01
C GLN A 339 -15.92 -13.00 22.07
N ARG A 340 -16.50 -14.18 22.28
CA ARG A 340 -17.55 -14.46 23.27
C ARG A 340 -17.11 -13.99 24.66
N GLY A 341 -18.03 -13.33 25.36
CA GLY A 341 -17.77 -12.67 26.65
C GLY A 341 -17.72 -11.15 26.54
N ALA A 342 -17.65 -10.59 25.32
CA ALA A 342 -17.85 -9.16 25.11
C ALA A 342 -19.35 -8.81 25.12
N ASP A 343 -19.72 -7.78 25.89
CA ASP A 343 -21.12 -7.32 26.03
C ASP A 343 -21.75 -6.94 24.69
N LEU A 344 -20.97 -6.42 23.75
CA LEU A 344 -21.45 -6.02 22.43
C LEU A 344 -22.13 -7.17 21.67
N LEU A 345 -21.65 -8.41 21.83
CA LEU A 345 -22.25 -9.58 21.18
C LEU A 345 -23.62 -9.97 21.77
N ARG A 346 -24.02 -9.35 22.88
CA ARG A 346 -25.27 -9.55 23.59
C ARG A 346 -26.25 -8.39 23.43
N GLN A 347 -25.89 -7.38 22.64
CA GLN A 347 -26.71 -6.19 22.42
C GLN A 347 -27.35 -6.23 21.03
N PRO A 348 -28.66 -5.93 20.92
CA PRO A 348 -29.30 -5.73 19.63
C PRO A 348 -28.64 -4.57 18.86
N SER A 349 -28.50 -4.76 17.55
CA SER A 349 -27.86 -3.81 16.66
C SER A 349 -28.80 -2.65 16.30
N ARG A 350 -28.21 -1.48 16.05
CA ARG A 350 -28.94 -0.31 15.53
C ARG A 350 -29.25 -0.50 14.05
N GLN A 351 -30.50 -0.25 13.66
CA GLN A 351 -30.89 -0.20 12.25
C GLN A 351 -30.38 1.06 11.56
N PHE A 352 -30.05 0.95 10.27
CA PHE A 352 -29.74 2.08 9.40
C PHE A 352 -31.01 2.84 9.03
N ASP A 353 -30.95 4.17 9.05
CA ASP A 353 -31.95 5.04 8.45
C ASP A 353 -31.64 5.23 6.96
N LEU A 354 -32.16 4.34 6.11
CA LEU A 354 -31.91 4.36 4.66
C LEU A 354 -32.99 5.16 3.93
N PRO A 355 -32.63 5.98 2.92
CA PRO A 355 -31.32 6.06 2.28
C PRO A 355 -30.31 7.05 2.92
N ALA A 356 -30.70 7.78 3.97
CA ALA A 356 -29.86 8.84 4.56
C ALA A 356 -28.49 8.33 5.02
N GLU A 357 -28.44 7.12 5.60
CA GLU A 357 -27.23 6.47 6.09
C GLU A 357 -26.62 5.47 5.09
N ALA A 358 -26.98 5.53 3.80
CA ALA A 358 -26.50 4.57 2.79
C ALA A 358 -24.98 4.61 2.58
N GLY A 359 -24.32 5.73 2.87
CA GLY A 359 -22.85 5.81 2.88
C GLY A 359 -22.24 4.97 4.00
N VAL A 360 -22.80 5.07 5.21
CA VAL A 360 -22.37 4.30 6.39
C VAL A 360 -22.65 2.81 6.17
N ALA A 361 -23.82 2.46 5.64
CA ALA A 361 -24.17 1.09 5.34
C ALA A 361 -23.17 0.43 4.37
N ARG A 362 -22.76 1.14 3.31
CA ARG A 362 -21.74 0.63 2.37
C ARG A 362 -20.40 0.42 3.05
N GLU A 363 -19.96 1.36 3.87
CA GLU A 363 -18.70 1.22 4.62
C GLU A 363 -18.73 0.01 5.56
N VAL A 364 -19.84 -0.23 6.26
CA VAL A 364 -20.01 -1.41 7.12
C VAL A 364 -19.97 -2.70 6.30
N VAL A 365 -20.68 -2.76 5.17
CA VAL A 365 -20.68 -3.93 4.27
C VAL A 365 -19.30 -4.19 3.68
N ASP A 366 -18.56 -3.15 3.29
CA ASP A 366 -17.19 -3.27 2.79
C ASP A 366 -16.23 -3.82 3.85
N ARG A 367 -16.38 -3.39 5.12
CA ARG A 367 -15.63 -3.94 6.25
C ARG A 367 -15.95 -5.42 6.49
N LEU A 368 -17.22 -5.81 6.38
CA LEU A 368 -17.64 -7.21 6.49
C LEU A 368 -17.09 -8.07 5.35
N GLY A 369 -17.19 -7.60 4.11
CA GLY A 369 -16.59 -8.25 2.95
C GLY A 369 -15.09 -8.44 3.10
N SER A 370 -14.38 -7.39 3.55
CA SER A 370 -12.95 -7.43 3.84
C SER A 370 -12.59 -8.41 4.96
N ALA A 371 -13.43 -8.52 5.99
CA ALA A 371 -13.25 -9.53 7.04
C ALA A 371 -13.45 -10.95 6.51
N LEU A 372 -14.47 -11.21 5.68
CA LEU A 372 -14.69 -12.52 5.06
C LEU A 372 -13.56 -12.94 4.12
N VAL A 373 -12.87 -11.99 3.49
CA VAL A 373 -11.67 -12.25 2.69
C VAL A 373 -10.51 -12.69 3.60
N ARG A 374 -10.25 -11.96 4.69
CA ARG A 374 -9.21 -12.32 5.67
C ARG A 374 -9.48 -13.67 6.36
N LEU A 375 -10.75 -13.97 6.61
CA LEU A 375 -11.18 -15.24 7.22
C LEU A 375 -10.86 -16.45 6.34
N ASP A 376 -11.03 -16.30 5.02
CA ASP A 376 -10.67 -17.34 4.05
C ASP A 376 -9.16 -17.66 4.04
N GLU A 377 -8.32 -16.73 4.49
CA GLU A 377 -6.87 -16.96 4.66
C GLU A 377 -6.57 -17.87 5.86
N LEU A 378 -7.39 -17.80 6.90
CA LEU A 378 -7.18 -18.54 8.15
C LEU A 378 -7.84 -19.91 8.15
N HIS A 379 -9.01 -20.03 7.52
CA HIS A 379 -9.78 -21.26 7.51
C HIS A 379 -10.58 -21.38 6.21
N PRO A 380 -10.39 -22.44 5.41
CA PRO A 380 -11.24 -22.68 4.25
C PRO A 380 -12.64 -23.08 4.72
N PHE A 381 -13.62 -22.21 4.54
CA PHE A 381 -15.02 -22.53 4.82
C PHE A 381 -15.64 -23.24 3.62
N SER A 382 -15.89 -24.55 3.76
CA SER A 382 -16.56 -25.38 2.74
C SER A 382 -18.08 -25.40 2.87
N LYS A 383 -18.63 -25.06 4.05
CA LYS A 383 -20.08 -25.00 4.32
C LYS A 383 -20.68 -23.61 4.10
N GLY A 384 -19.93 -22.68 3.51
CA GLY A 384 -20.24 -21.25 3.54
C GLY A 384 -19.83 -20.60 4.87
N VAL A 385 -19.90 -19.28 4.93
CA VAL A 385 -19.52 -18.48 6.10
C VAL A 385 -20.29 -17.17 6.11
N GLY A 386 -20.80 -16.77 7.26
CA GLY A 386 -21.37 -15.45 7.48
C GLY A 386 -20.53 -14.64 8.46
N ILE A 387 -20.74 -13.33 8.43
CA ILE A 387 -20.26 -12.43 9.47
C ILE A 387 -21.26 -11.28 9.67
N ALA A 388 -21.56 -10.99 10.93
CA ALA A 388 -22.37 -9.86 11.36
C ALA A 388 -21.48 -8.68 11.81
N ALA A 389 -21.97 -7.45 11.62
CA ALA A 389 -21.29 -6.23 12.05
C ALA A 389 -20.86 -6.24 13.52
N THR A 390 -21.69 -6.82 14.40
CA THR A 390 -21.40 -6.93 15.85
C THR A 390 -20.12 -7.72 16.13
N GLN A 391 -19.80 -8.71 15.29
CA GLN A 391 -18.57 -9.50 15.40
C GLN A 391 -17.32 -8.69 15.02
N LEU A 392 -17.45 -7.54 14.36
CA LEU A 392 -16.36 -6.62 14.07
C LEU A 392 -16.33 -5.38 14.98
N GLY A 393 -17.12 -5.38 16.06
CA GLY A 393 -17.18 -4.22 16.95
C GLY A 393 -18.14 -3.13 16.48
N LEU A 394 -18.96 -3.40 15.45
CA LEU A 394 -19.86 -2.41 14.83
C LEU A 394 -21.30 -2.70 15.25
N ALA A 395 -21.94 -1.79 15.97
CA ALA A 395 -23.30 -1.96 16.48
C ALA A 395 -24.40 -1.68 15.43
N TRP A 396 -24.20 -2.10 14.18
CA TRP A 396 -25.09 -1.83 13.05
C TRP A 396 -25.78 -3.10 12.54
N ALA A 397 -27.03 -3.01 12.10
CA ALA A 397 -27.80 -4.14 11.61
C ALA A 397 -27.42 -4.53 10.17
N ALA A 398 -26.19 -5.02 9.98
CA ALA A 398 -25.69 -5.53 8.70
C ALA A 398 -25.00 -6.88 8.85
N ALA A 399 -25.25 -7.78 7.91
CA ALA A 399 -24.55 -9.05 7.78
C ALA A 399 -24.20 -9.34 6.33
N VAL A 400 -23.11 -10.07 6.13
CA VAL A 400 -22.73 -10.61 4.81
C VAL A 400 -22.57 -12.11 4.92
N VAL A 401 -23.25 -12.85 4.06
CA VAL A 401 -23.22 -14.32 4.03
C VAL A 401 -22.67 -14.79 2.70
N ARG A 402 -21.57 -15.53 2.74
CA ARG A 402 -21.02 -16.21 1.57
C ARG A 402 -21.56 -17.65 1.51
N PRO A 403 -22.20 -18.04 0.40
CA PRO A 403 -22.70 -19.40 0.22
C PRO A 403 -21.55 -20.45 0.19
N PRO A 404 -21.88 -21.74 0.36
CA PRO A 404 -20.93 -22.83 0.16
C PRO A 404 -20.33 -22.86 -1.25
N ASP A 405 -21.15 -22.56 -2.26
CA ASP A 405 -20.68 -22.36 -3.63
C ASP A 405 -19.88 -21.05 -3.71
N ARG A 406 -18.57 -21.17 -3.87
CA ARG A 406 -17.66 -20.03 -3.93
C ARG A 406 -17.79 -19.20 -5.22
N ALA A 407 -18.48 -19.70 -6.24
CA ALA A 407 -18.77 -18.94 -7.45
C ALA A 407 -19.99 -18.02 -7.28
N ALA A 408 -20.87 -18.30 -6.32
CA ALA A 408 -22.05 -17.49 -6.06
C ALA A 408 -21.70 -16.19 -5.31
N GLU A 409 -22.43 -15.13 -5.64
CA GLU A 409 -22.22 -13.82 -5.00
C GLU A 409 -22.60 -13.86 -3.52
N PRO A 410 -21.86 -13.15 -2.64
CA PRO A 410 -22.25 -13.00 -1.24
C PRO A 410 -23.60 -12.30 -1.11
N VAL A 411 -24.42 -12.80 -0.21
CA VAL A 411 -25.69 -12.18 0.19
C VAL A 411 -25.38 -11.06 1.18
N VAL A 412 -25.80 -9.84 0.86
CA VAL A 412 -25.73 -8.69 1.75
C VAL A 412 -27.11 -8.47 2.37
N LEU A 413 -27.15 -8.33 3.69
CA LEU A 413 -28.37 -8.13 4.46
C LEU A 413 -28.28 -6.84 5.27
N LEU A 414 -29.14 -5.87 4.97
CA LEU A 414 -29.26 -4.61 5.71
C LEU A 414 -30.59 -4.57 6.45
N ASN A 415 -30.55 -4.19 7.74
CA ASN A 415 -31.70 -4.23 8.63
C ASN A 415 -32.51 -5.56 8.54
N PRO A 416 -31.86 -6.75 8.46
CA PRO A 416 -32.60 -7.98 8.20
C PRO A 416 -33.45 -8.40 9.40
N ARG A 417 -34.60 -9.01 9.10
CA ARG A 417 -35.48 -9.63 10.09
C ARG A 417 -36.16 -10.85 9.48
N VAL A 418 -36.19 -11.96 10.22
CA VAL A 418 -37.01 -13.13 9.86
C VAL A 418 -38.49 -12.76 10.04
N VAL A 419 -39.27 -12.87 8.96
CA VAL A 419 -40.71 -12.57 8.94
C VAL A 419 -41.58 -13.83 8.85
N ASP A 420 -41.04 -14.93 8.31
CA ASP A 420 -41.67 -16.24 8.33
C ASP A 420 -40.62 -17.36 8.40
N SER A 421 -41.00 -18.53 8.89
CA SER A 421 -40.13 -19.70 9.00
C SER A 421 -40.92 -21.01 8.86
N SER A 422 -40.39 -21.97 8.11
CA SER A 422 -41.00 -23.29 7.96
C SER A 422 -41.07 -24.04 9.31
N PRO A 423 -42.14 -24.82 9.54
CA PRO A 423 -42.21 -25.76 10.67
C PRO A 423 -41.23 -26.93 10.53
N ASP A 424 -40.78 -27.24 9.31
CA ASP A 424 -39.77 -28.28 9.09
C ASP A 424 -38.41 -27.79 9.58
N THR A 425 -37.77 -28.58 10.45
CA THR A 425 -36.51 -28.23 11.11
C THR A 425 -35.48 -29.34 10.97
N ASP A 426 -34.20 -28.98 11.07
CA ASP A 426 -33.10 -29.93 11.22
C ASP A 426 -32.14 -29.50 12.34
N GLU A 427 -31.37 -30.45 12.84
CA GLU A 427 -30.30 -30.22 13.80
C GLU A 427 -28.95 -30.46 13.14
N GLN A 428 -28.10 -29.44 13.13
CA GLN A 428 -26.76 -29.53 12.55
C GLN A 428 -25.75 -28.82 13.44
N TYR A 429 -24.49 -29.23 13.33
CA TYR A 429 -23.40 -28.56 14.03
C TYR A 429 -23.10 -27.20 13.41
N GLU A 430 -23.13 -26.16 14.25
CA GLU A 430 -22.72 -24.79 13.96
C GLU A 430 -21.38 -24.47 14.65
N GLY A 431 -20.64 -23.53 14.06
CA GLY A 431 -19.50 -22.87 14.68
C GLY A 431 -19.69 -21.37 14.61
N CYS A 432 -18.97 -20.62 15.44
CA CYS A 432 -19.02 -19.16 15.45
C CYS A 432 -17.62 -18.58 15.46
N LEU A 433 -17.38 -17.54 14.65
CA LEU A 433 -16.10 -16.84 14.56
C LEU A 433 -15.69 -16.18 15.89
N SER A 434 -16.66 -15.81 16.72
CA SER A 434 -16.45 -15.23 18.05
C SER A 434 -16.06 -16.24 19.12
N PHE A 435 -16.15 -17.55 18.86
CA PHE A 435 -15.68 -18.60 19.78
C PHE A 435 -15.45 -19.89 18.99
N PHE A 436 -14.41 -19.83 18.16
CA PHE A 436 -14.21 -20.76 17.05
C PHE A 436 -13.80 -22.17 17.48
N ASP A 437 -13.26 -22.32 18.69
CA ASP A 437 -12.72 -23.59 19.19
C ASP A 437 -13.81 -24.63 19.51
N HIS A 438 -15.10 -24.30 19.37
CA HIS A 438 -16.21 -25.19 19.72
C HIS A 438 -17.24 -25.30 18.59
N ARG A 439 -17.94 -26.43 18.57
CA ARG A 439 -19.14 -26.68 17.77
C ARG A 439 -20.30 -27.01 18.68
N GLY A 440 -21.51 -26.62 18.30
CA GLY A 440 -22.73 -27.03 18.98
C GLY A 440 -23.78 -27.48 18.00
N LEU A 441 -24.55 -28.49 18.38
CA LEU A 441 -25.69 -28.97 17.61
C LEU A 441 -26.87 -28.03 17.82
N VAL A 442 -27.39 -27.45 16.74
CA VAL A 442 -28.39 -26.37 16.80
C VAL A 442 -29.60 -26.71 15.92
N PRO A 443 -30.82 -26.67 16.46
CA PRO A 443 -32.04 -26.76 15.66
C PRO A 443 -32.29 -25.46 14.87
N ARG A 444 -32.59 -25.58 13.57
CA ARG A 444 -32.98 -24.47 12.69
C ARG A 444 -34.12 -24.89 11.78
N SER A 445 -34.96 -23.93 11.38
CA SER A 445 -35.93 -24.13 10.29
C SER A 445 -35.20 -24.35 8.96
N LEU A 446 -35.71 -25.27 8.15
CA LEU A 446 -35.15 -25.58 6.83
C LEU A 446 -35.40 -24.46 5.82
N ARG A 447 -36.38 -23.58 6.05
CA ARG A 447 -36.66 -22.40 5.23
C ARG A 447 -37.00 -21.22 6.12
N ILE A 448 -36.50 -20.03 5.77
CA ILE A 448 -36.86 -18.75 6.39
C ILE A 448 -37.13 -17.71 5.30
N ASP A 449 -38.09 -16.83 5.55
CA ASP A 449 -38.32 -15.64 4.75
C ASP A 449 -37.82 -14.42 5.53
N VAL A 450 -36.94 -13.64 4.91
CA VAL A 450 -36.24 -12.52 5.56
C VAL A 450 -36.61 -11.23 4.86
N GLU A 451 -37.22 -10.29 5.59
CA GLU A 451 -37.33 -8.91 5.17
C GLU A 451 -35.99 -8.21 5.40
N HIS A 452 -35.47 -7.52 4.39
CA HIS A 452 -34.27 -6.70 4.49
C HIS A 452 -34.34 -5.47 3.58
N ALA A 453 -33.52 -4.48 3.87
CA ALA A 453 -33.51 -3.18 3.21
C ALA A 453 -32.55 -3.15 2.01
N GLN A 454 -32.95 -2.40 0.99
CA GLN A 454 -32.12 -1.99 -0.14
C GLN A 454 -31.43 -0.66 0.17
N TRP A 455 -30.42 -0.33 -0.64
CA TRP A 455 -29.63 0.89 -0.48
C TRP A 455 -30.45 2.19 -0.56
N ASP A 456 -31.60 2.16 -1.22
CA ASP A 456 -32.53 3.28 -1.38
C ASP A 456 -33.56 3.38 -0.23
N GLY A 457 -33.53 2.44 0.73
CA GLY A 457 -34.49 2.33 1.84
C GLY A 457 -35.71 1.46 1.53
N GLY A 458 -35.88 1.00 0.29
CA GLY A 458 -36.90 0.02 -0.08
C GLY A 458 -36.71 -1.29 0.68
N ARG A 459 -37.79 -2.02 0.95
CA ARG A 459 -37.73 -3.34 1.62
C ARG A 459 -38.06 -4.43 0.62
N LEU A 460 -37.36 -5.55 0.71
CA LEU A 460 -37.71 -6.78 0.00
C LEU A 460 -37.72 -7.97 0.95
N ILE A 461 -38.42 -9.02 0.56
CA ILE A 461 -38.41 -10.30 1.24
C ILE A 461 -37.66 -11.31 0.37
N THR A 462 -36.71 -12.01 0.96
CA THR A 462 -35.95 -13.09 0.30
C THR A 462 -36.14 -14.38 1.07
N SER A 463 -36.53 -15.44 0.37
CA SER A 463 -36.61 -16.80 0.90
C SER A 463 -35.24 -17.46 0.84
N PHE A 464 -34.80 -18.02 1.97
CA PHE A 464 -33.59 -18.82 2.06
C PHE A 464 -33.94 -20.23 2.52
N GLU A 465 -33.25 -21.22 1.97
CA GLU A 465 -33.48 -22.64 2.24
C GLU A 465 -32.18 -23.35 2.67
N PHE A 466 -32.34 -24.44 3.41
CA PHE A 466 -31.30 -25.38 3.82
C PHE A 466 -30.07 -24.68 4.43
N ALA A 467 -28.89 -24.88 3.85
CA ALA A 467 -27.63 -24.29 4.32
C ALA A 467 -27.70 -22.76 4.41
N MET A 468 -28.33 -22.12 3.42
CA MET A 468 -28.43 -20.66 3.39
C MET A 468 -29.39 -20.15 4.46
N ALA A 469 -30.51 -20.84 4.70
CA ALA A 469 -31.42 -20.51 5.81
C ALA A 469 -30.68 -20.53 7.16
N ARG A 470 -29.88 -21.58 7.38
CA ARG A 470 -29.08 -21.74 8.61
C ARG A 470 -28.03 -20.64 8.77
N LEU A 471 -27.25 -20.35 7.73
CA LEU A 471 -26.23 -19.30 7.75
C LEU A 471 -26.87 -17.92 7.99
N VAL A 472 -27.93 -17.59 7.26
CA VAL A 472 -28.61 -16.30 7.40
C VAL A 472 -29.25 -16.15 8.79
N ALA A 473 -29.91 -17.19 9.30
CA ALA A 473 -30.47 -17.18 10.66
C ALA A 473 -29.39 -16.98 11.73
N HIS A 474 -28.20 -17.57 11.55
CA HIS A 474 -27.08 -17.40 12.47
C HIS A 474 -26.61 -15.94 12.52
N GLU A 475 -26.47 -15.29 11.36
CA GLU A 475 -26.04 -13.89 11.33
C GLU A 475 -27.13 -12.94 11.85
N ILE A 476 -28.41 -13.24 11.60
CA ILE A 476 -29.52 -12.45 12.17
C ILE A 476 -29.52 -12.56 13.70
N ASP A 477 -29.28 -13.75 14.27
CA ASP A 477 -29.14 -13.91 15.73
C ASP A 477 -28.05 -12.98 16.29
N HIS A 478 -26.90 -12.89 15.63
CA HIS A 478 -25.82 -11.99 16.04
C HIS A 478 -26.23 -10.52 16.04
N LEU A 479 -27.09 -10.11 15.11
CA LEU A 479 -27.62 -8.75 15.06
C LEU A 479 -28.66 -8.50 16.16
N GLU A 480 -29.34 -9.54 16.64
CA GLU A 480 -30.29 -9.49 17.76
C GLU A 480 -29.62 -9.67 19.13
N GLY A 481 -28.30 -9.82 19.20
CA GLY A 481 -27.56 -10.07 20.44
C GLY A 481 -27.67 -11.51 20.96
N ARG A 482 -28.05 -12.45 20.09
CA ARG A 482 -28.17 -13.88 20.37
C ARG A 482 -26.97 -14.62 19.78
N LEU A 483 -26.52 -15.67 20.47
CA LEU A 483 -25.48 -16.57 20.00
C LEU A 483 -26.12 -17.94 19.77
N TYR A 484 -25.54 -18.76 18.87
CA TYR A 484 -26.12 -20.09 18.58
C TYR A 484 -26.28 -20.97 19.82
N VAL A 485 -25.45 -20.78 20.85
CA VAL A 485 -25.53 -21.49 22.13
C VAL A 485 -26.84 -21.25 22.88
N ASP A 486 -27.51 -20.13 22.61
CA ASP A 486 -28.81 -19.82 23.20
C ASP A 486 -29.95 -20.60 22.51
N ARG A 487 -29.69 -21.18 21.32
CA ARG A 487 -30.62 -22.04 20.57
C ARG A 487 -30.36 -23.53 20.75
N MET A 488 -29.25 -23.92 21.38
CA MET A 488 -28.94 -25.33 21.63
C MET A 488 -29.94 -25.95 22.61
N THR A 489 -30.25 -27.23 22.40
CA THR A 489 -31.06 -28.01 23.34
C THR A 489 -30.39 -28.02 24.73
N PRO A 490 -31.10 -27.64 25.81
CA PRO A 490 -30.52 -27.58 27.14
C PRO A 490 -29.85 -28.88 27.55
N GLY A 491 -28.62 -28.79 28.09
CA GLY A 491 -27.86 -29.96 28.55
C GLY A 491 -26.99 -30.63 27.48
N VAL A 492 -27.10 -30.26 26.20
CA VAL A 492 -26.18 -30.73 25.16
C VAL A 492 -24.85 -29.98 25.25
N PRO A 493 -23.71 -30.67 25.44
CA PRO A 493 -22.42 -30.00 25.57
C PRO A 493 -21.92 -29.47 24.23
N LEU A 494 -21.11 -28.41 24.30
CA LEU A 494 -20.29 -28.00 23.17
C LEU A 494 -19.19 -29.04 22.90
N VAL A 495 -18.97 -29.35 21.63
CA VAL A 495 -17.93 -30.27 21.19
C VAL A 495 -16.67 -29.45 20.83
N PRO A 496 -15.51 -29.68 21.47
CA PRO A 496 -14.25 -29.07 21.05
C PRO A 496 -13.94 -29.41 19.59
N VAL A 497 -13.39 -28.45 18.84
CA VAL A 497 -13.07 -28.66 17.41
C VAL A 497 -12.10 -29.82 17.20
N GLU A 498 -11.19 -30.07 18.14
CA GLU A 498 -10.24 -31.18 18.11
C GLU A 498 -10.92 -32.56 18.13
N GLU A 499 -12.12 -32.63 18.71
CA GLU A 499 -12.93 -33.85 18.83
C GLU A 499 -14.00 -33.95 17.71
N TYR A 500 -14.24 -32.85 16.99
CA TYR A 500 -15.28 -32.76 15.95
C TYR A 500 -14.81 -33.35 14.61
N ARG A 501 -15.29 -34.56 14.30
CA ARG A 501 -14.87 -35.37 13.14
C ARG A 501 -15.47 -34.97 11.78
N GLU A 502 -16.44 -34.06 11.76
CA GLU A 502 -17.12 -33.62 10.53
C GLU A 502 -16.69 -32.22 10.06
N THR A 503 -15.52 -31.77 10.51
CA THR A 503 -14.92 -30.51 10.04
C THR A 503 -14.74 -30.56 8.53
N GLY A 504 -15.32 -29.61 7.81
CA GLY A 504 -15.18 -29.51 6.35
C GLY A 504 -16.21 -30.30 5.53
N THR A 505 -17.03 -31.15 6.14
CA THR A 505 -18.09 -31.90 5.43
C THR A 505 -19.34 -31.03 5.26
N PRO A 506 -19.90 -30.84 4.05
CA PRO A 506 -21.16 -30.12 3.86
C PRO A 506 -22.28 -30.68 4.74
N TRP A 507 -23.22 -29.84 5.17
CA TRP A 507 -24.46 -30.34 5.78
C TRP A 507 -25.23 -31.16 4.75
N ARG A 508 -25.89 -32.22 5.21
CA ARG A 508 -26.74 -33.08 4.39
C ARG A 508 -28.19 -32.76 4.75
N TYR A 509 -28.97 -32.40 3.74
CA TYR A 509 -30.38 -32.05 3.84
C TYR A 509 -31.20 -33.06 3.06
#